data_AF-A0A962T1G4-F1
#
_entry.id   AF-A0A962T1G4-F1
#
_cell.length_a   1.000
_cell.length_b   1.000
_cell.length_c   1.000
_cell.angle_alpha   90.00
_cell.angle_beta   90.00
_cell.angle_gamma   90.00
#
_symmetry.space_group_name_H-M   'P 1'
#
loop_
_entity.id
_entity.type
_entity.pdbx_description
1 polymer ?
#
loop_
_entity_poly.entity_id
_entity_poly.type
_entity_poly.pdbx_seq_one_letter_code
_entity_poly.pdbx_strand_id
1 'polypeptide(L)'
;GYYYVIDAKPGKDYGRFVLHPTQEGVNLLESGNDPVAETIKQALQKQRGVIRYSRIDAKAGETAPREKIVVFDFASSLDWVITGDAFVDEITYAANAKSRQLAWLGFFTVVVTSLFLYLAIRYLVSKPLRTAMEAAHRLAQGELQVSLHHQRTDEIGRLLEAVREIARNLTDMATQIRETATSMHSVIEEITENHQQLTHHAEEQASALAETASTLEQLTATVKQNADHAQQADSLAAGARAQAEQGGQVVGQAVTAMTEINTASGRVAEVIGVIDEIAFQTNLLALNAAVEAARAGEHGRGFAVVAGEVRKLAQRSAEAAKEIKTLIQDSVAKVAEGERFVNESGKTLNEIVLATQKVNSIVAEIASANRQQTIGIEQVSQAVAKVDGMVQQNVTLASQATASGEIVNTQAKELNELMKFFKIKS
;
A
#
# COMPACT_ATOMS: atom_id res chain seq x y z
N GLY A 1 95.41 39.81 49.86
CA GLY A 1 96.19 39.33 51.04
C GLY A 1 97.68 39.54 50.88
N TYR A 2 98.47 39.47 51.96
CA TYR A 2 99.93 39.60 51.95
C TYR A 2 100.60 38.65 52.96
N TYR A 3 101.93 38.53 52.89
CA TYR A 3 102.72 37.77 53.84
C TYR A 3 103.57 38.69 54.71
N TYR A 4 103.76 38.33 55.96
CA TYR A 4 104.63 39.00 56.92
C TYR A 4 105.30 37.98 57.83
N VAL A 5 106.43 38.36 58.43
CA VAL A 5 107.28 37.50 59.24
C VAL A 5 107.46 38.14 60.60
N ILE A 6 107.27 37.35 61.66
CA ILE A 6 107.41 37.76 63.05
C ILE A 6 108.59 37.02 63.66
N ASP A 7 109.45 37.73 64.39
CA ASP A 7 110.55 37.14 65.15
C ASP A 7 109.99 36.41 66.38
N ALA A 8 110.30 35.13 66.51
CA ALA A 8 109.88 34.28 67.62
C ALA A 8 111.04 33.90 68.54
N LYS A 9 112.23 34.48 68.35
CA LYS A 9 113.39 34.27 69.21
C LYS A 9 113.14 34.88 70.60
N PRO A 10 113.27 34.11 71.69
CA PRO A 10 113.11 34.65 73.04
C PRO A 10 114.14 35.75 73.32
N GLY A 11 113.68 36.98 73.52
CA GLY A 11 114.56 38.14 73.70
C GLY A 11 113.85 39.46 73.46
N LYS A 12 114.64 40.54 73.33
CA LYS A 12 114.12 41.91 73.14
C LYS A 12 113.30 42.08 71.86
N ASP A 13 113.53 41.25 70.85
CA ASP A 13 112.87 41.31 69.55
C ASP A 13 111.70 40.31 69.40
N TYR A 14 111.33 39.56 70.46
CA TYR A 14 110.21 38.61 70.41
C TYR A 14 108.89 39.31 70.07
N GLY A 15 108.24 38.88 68.99
CA GLY A 15 107.01 39.46 68.47
C GLY A 15 107.20 40.69 67.57
N ARG A 16 108.45 41.06 67.27
CA ARG A 16 108.75 42.13 66.32
C ARG A 16 108.56 41.64 64.89
N PHE A 17 107.97 42.48 64.03
CA PHE A 17 107.93 42.17 62.61
C PHE A 17 109.34 42.24 62.02
N VAL A 18 109.81 41.11 61.52
CA VAL A 18 111.04 41.02 60.72
C VAL A 18 110.76 41.50 59.30
N LEU A 19 109.57 41.20 58.77
CA LEU A 19 109.15 41.60 57.44
C LEU A 19 107.66 41.91 57.48
N HIS A 20 107.23 43.13 57.22
CA HIS A 20 105.82 43.47 57.10
C HIS A 20 105.65 44.58 56.06
N PRO A 21 104.63 44.55 55.17
CA PRO A 21 104.53 45.49 54.05
C PRO A 21 104.56 46.97 54.44
N THR A 22 104.13 47.30 55.66
CA THR A 22 104.02 48.69 56.15
C THR A 22 104.45 48.90 57.61
N GLN A 23 104.88 47.85 58.32
CA GLN A 23 105.11 47.90 59.78
C GLN A 23 106.36 47.13 60.21
N GLU A 24 107.37 47.06 59.33
CA GLU A 24 108.63 46.38 59.63
C GLU A 24 109.32 47.02 60.85
N GLY A 25 109.85 46.18 61.75
CA GLY A 25 110.49 46.62 62.99
C GLY A 25 109.54 46.98 64.14
N VAL A 26 108.22 47.02 63.91
CA VAL A 26 107.23 47.28 64.96
C VAL A 26 106.94 46.00 65.76
N ASN A 27 106.82 46.11 67.08
CA ASN A 27 106.35 45.02 67.95
C ASN A 27 104.93 45.32 68.44
N LEU A 28 103.94 44.64 67.86
CA LEU A 28 102.54 44.87 68.21
C LEU A 28 102.10 44.14 69.49
N LEU A 29 102.94 43.28 70.09
CA LEU A 29 102.63 42.67 71.40
C LEU A 29 102.52 43.70 72.52
N GLU A 30 103.20 44.85 72.38
CA GLU A 30 103.16 45.96 73.32
C GLU A 30 101.93 46.87 73.13
N SER A 31 101.20 46.74 72.01
CA SER A 31 100.18 47.69 71.58
C SER A 31 98.77 47.43 72.16
N GLY A 32 98.63 46.60 73.19
CA GLY A 32 97.35 46.37 73.88
C GLY A 32 96.29 45.65 73.02
N ASN A 33 95.01 45.92 73.29
CA ASN A 33 93.80 45.20 72.81
C ASN A 33 93.51 45.23 71.28
N ASP A 34 94.53 45.25 70.42
CA ASP A 34 94.34 45.08 68.96
C ASP A 34 94.07 43.58 68.66
N PRO A 35 92.99 43.23 67.95
CA PRO A 35 92.75 41.85 67.49
C PRO A 35 93.94 41.25 66.73
N VAL A 36 94.73 42.09 66.05
CA VAL A 36 95.97 41.66 65.37
C VAL A 36 97.03 41.24 66.39
N ALA A 37 97.19 41.95 67.50
CA ALA A 37 98.13 41.59 68.55
C ALA A 37 97.80 40.22 69.17
N GLU A 38 96.51 39.93 69.34
CA GLU A 38 96.05 38.62 69.83
C GLU A 38 96.31 37.51 68.80
N THR A 39 96.14 37.80 67.51
CA THR A 39 96.50 36.84 66.44
C THR A 39 97.99 36.57 66.37
N ILE A 40 98.84 37.59 66.60
CA ILE A 40 100.30 37.47 66.67
C ILE A 40 100.71 36.63 67.88
N LYS A 41 100.12 36.86 69.06
CA LYS A 41 100.34 36.01 70.24
C LYS A 41 100.02 34.55 69.96
N GLN A 42 98.84 34.29 69.38
CA GLN A 42 98.44 32.92 69.06
C GLN A 42 99.34 32.31 67.99
N ALA A 43 99.80 33.09 67.02
CA ALA A 43 100.73 32.62 65.99
C ALA A 43 102.08 32.21 66.59
N LEU A 44 102.62 33.02 67.50
CA LEU A 44 103.89 32.75 68.20
C LEU A 44 103.78 31.57 69.20
N GLN A 45 102.64 31.38 69.85
CA GLN A 45 102.42 30.29 70.80
C GLN A 45 102.17 28.95 70.11
N LYS A 46 101.27 28.93 69.11
CA LYS A 46 100.88 27.69 68.43
C LYS A 46 101.91 27.25 67.40
N GLN A 47 102.75 28.17 66.92
CA GLN A 47 103.80 27.97 65.91
C GLN A 47 103.29 27.54 64.53
N ARG A 48 102.12 26.87 64.41
CA ARG A 48 101.46 26.55 63.15
C ARG A 48 99.94 26.54 63.32
N GLY A 49 99.22 27.08 62.34
CA GLY A 49 97.75 27.04 62.38
C GLY A 49 97.05 28.02 61.45
N VAL A 50 95.73 28.04 61.58
CA VAL A 50 94.85 28.98 60.89
C VAL A 50 94.00 29.69 61.93
N ILE A 51 93.97 31.01 61.87
CA ILE A 51 93.10 31.87 62.68
C ILE A 51 92.18 32.62 61.73
N ARG A 52 90.94 32.81 62.16
CA ARG A 52 89.99 33.70 61.49
C ARG A 52 89.55 34.77 62.46
N TYR A 53 89.51 36.00 61.99
CA TYR A 53 88.99 37.11 62.77
C TYR A 53 88.33 38.12 61.87
N SER A 54 87.45 38.93 62.46
CA SER A 54 86.77 40.00 61.76
C SER A 54 87.52 41.30 62.01
N ARG A 55 87.85 42.04 60.95
CA ARG A 55 88.51 43.35 61.05
C ARG A 55 87.81 44.35 60.14
N ILE A 56 87.72 45.58 60.63
CA ILE A 56 87.39 46.75 59.80
C ILE A 56 88.72 47.41 59.46
N ASP A 57 89.10 47.43 58.18
CA ASP A 57 90.28 48.19 57.76
C ASP A 57 89.90 49.67 57.58
N ALA A 58 89.92 50.41 58.70
CA ALA A 58 89.61 51.84 58.71
C ALA A 58 90.56 52.68 57.85
N LYS A 59 91.77 52.19 57.53
CA LYS A 59 92.72 52.88 56.64
C LYS A 59 92.43 52.64 55.16
N ALA A 60 91.75 51.54 54.82
CA ALA A 60 91.27 51.26 53.48
C ALA A 60 89.86 51.84 53.19
N GLY A 61 89.28 52.58 54.15
CA GLY A 61 87.95 53.20 54.01
C GLY A 61 86.79 52.21 54.17
N GLU A 62 87.03 51.04 54.76
CA GLU A 62 86.01 50.02 54.93
C GLU A 62 85.03 50.37 56.06
N THR A 63 83.73 50.22 55.80
CA THR A 63 82.63 50.55 56.73
C THR A 63 81.98 49.33 57.38
N ALA A 64 82.35 48.12 56.96
CA ALA A 64 81.81 46.86 57.47
C ALA A 64 82.95 45.88 57.77
N PRO A 65 82.82 45.08 58.86
CA PRO A 65 83.84 44.11 59.22
C PRO A 65 83.93 43.00 58.18
N ARG A 66 85.13 42.79 57.62
CA ARG A 66 85.43 41.68 56.70
C ARG A 66 86.15 40.58 57.46
N GLU A 67 85.80 39.33 57.16
CA GLU A 67 86.47 38.17 57.74
C GLU A 67 87.84 37.98 57.06
N LYS A 68 88.90 37.99 57.87
CA LYS A 68 90.26 37.69 57.45
C LYS A 68 90.62 36.27 57.89
N ILE A 69 91.25 35.53 56.99
CA ILE A 69 91.90 34.26 57.29
C ILE A 69 93.40 34.49 57.36
N VAL A 70 94.00 34.02 58.44
CA VAL A 70 95.44 34.13 58.70
C VAL A 70 95.99 32.74 58.89
N VAL A 71 96.98 32.40 58.08
CA VAL A 71 97.68 31.12 58.11
C VAL A 71 99.11 31.40 58.51
N PHE A 72 99.63 30.69 59.50
CA PHE A 72 100.99 30.87 59.96
C PHE A 72 101.69 29.53 60.16
N ASP A 73 103.00 29.54 59.96
CA ASP A 73 103.88 28.38 60.15
C ASP A 73 105.26 28.84 60.66
N PHE A 74 105.90 28.02 61.51
CA PHE A 74 107.13 28.36 62.21
C PHE A 74 108.35 27.76 61.50
N ALA A 75 109.26 28.64 61.08
CA ALA A 75 110.53 28.30 60.48
C ALA A 75 111.61 28.13 61.57
N SER A 76 111.76 26.90 62.06
CA SER A 76 112.67 26.53 63.15
C SER A 76 114.16 26.85 62.90
N SER A 77 114.59 26.96 61.65
CA SER A 77 115.98 27.31 61.31
C SER A 77 116.31 28.79 61.48
N LEU A 78 115.30 29.66 61.55
CA LEU A 78 115.45 31.11 61.60
C LEU A 78 114.78 31.74 62.84
N ASP A 79 114.11 30.93 63.67
CA ASP A 79 113.27 31.38 64.77
C ASP A 79 112.17 32.37 64.32
N TRP A 80 111.60 32.17 63.12
CA TRP A 80 110.61 33.08 62.53
C TRP A 80 109.24 32.41 62.37
N VAL A 81 108.15 33.16 62.64
CA VAL A 81 106.79 32.75 62.26
C VAL A 81 106.42 33.47 60.97
N ILE A 82 106.27 32.71 59.88
CA ILE A 82 105.83 33.21 58.58
C ILE A 82 104.32 33.18 58.58
N THR A 83 103.69 34.33 58.33
CA THR A 83 102.25 34.51 58.39
C THR A 83 101.75 35.06 57.06
N GLY A 84 100.72 34.45 56.49
CA GLY A 84 99.99 34.95 55.33
C GLY A 84 98.56 35.27 55.72
N ASP A 85 98.07 36.45 55.34
CA ASP A 85 96.68 36.82 55.57
C ASP A 85 95.97 37.24 54.28
N ALA A 86 94.68 36.94 54.20
CA ALA A 86 93.82 37.39 53.10
C ALA A 86 92.37 37.49 53.58
N PHE A 87 91.56 38.32 52.93
CA PHE A 87 90.14 38.37 53.23
C PHE A 87 89.43 37.15 52.60
N VAL A 88 88.48 36.56 53.32
CA VAL A 88 87.78 35.33 52.88
C VAL A 88 86.95 35.59 51.62
N ASP A 89 86.39 36.79 51.48
CA ASP A 89 85.65 37.21 50.29
C ASP A 89 86.56 37.36 49.05
N GLU A 90 87.82 37.78 49.19
CA GLU A 90 88.80 37.80 48.08
C GLU A 90 89.06 36.40 47.52
N ILE A 91 89.12 35.39 48.39
CA ILE A 91 89.36 33.99 48.01
C ILE A 91 88.07 33.36 47.44
N THR A 92 86.91 33.73 47.97
CA THR A 92 85.62 33.12 47.60
C THR A 92 84.87 33.87 46.51
N TYR A 93 85.29 35.08 46.12
CA TYR A 93 84.64 35.92 45.11
C TYR A 93 84.43 35.18 43.78
N ALA A 94 85.48 34.52 43.27
CA ALA A 94 85.41 33.77 42.02
C ALA A 94 84.44 32.58 42.11
N ALA A 95 84.41 31.88 43.25
CA ALA A 95 83.51 30.74 43.48
C ALA A 95 82.04 31.16 43.61
N ASN A 96 81.78 32.26 44.32
CA ASN A 96 80.43 32.81 44.50
C ASN A 96 79.88 33.43 43.20
N ALA A 97 80.74 34.04 42.38
CA ALA A 97 80.36 34.52 41.05
C ALA A 97 79.94 33.36 40.12
N LYS A 98 80.70 32.25 40.11
CA LYS A 98 80.37 31.06 39.30
C LYS A 98 79.13 30.33 39.81
N SER A 99 78.95 30.21 41.12
CA SER A 99 77.77 29.58 41.70
C SER A 99 76.47 30.34 41.37
N ARG A 100 76.50 31.68 41.39
CA ARG A 100 75.35 32.50 40.97
C ARG A 100 75.05 32.38 39.47
N GLN A 101 76.07 32.31 38.62
CA GLN A 101 75.88 32.10 37.18
C GLN A 101 75.20 30.74 36.91
N LEU A 102 75.64 29.67 37.58
CA LEU A 102 75.04 28.35 37.44
C LEU A 102 73.60 28.29 37.99
N ALA A 103 73.33 28.97 39.11
CA ALA A 103 71.97 29.07 39.66
C ALA A 103 71.02 29.78 38.68
N TRP A 104 71.44 30.89 38.07
CA TRP A 104 70.65 31.58 37.04
C TRP A 104 70.46 30.72 35.80
N LEU A 105 71.50 30.02 35.33
CA LEU A 105 71.41 29.11 34.19
C LEU A 105 70.38 27.99 34.45
N GLY A 106 70.41 27.38 35.63
CA GLY A 106 69.46 26.36 36.07
C GLY A 106 68.03 26.89 36.14
N PHE A 107 67.83 28.08 36.71
CA PHE A 107 66.53 28.74 36.75
C PHE A 107 65.98 28.99 35.34
N PHE A 108 66.79 29.54 34.43
CA PHE A 108 66.37 29.78 33.04
C PHE A 108 66.03 28.49 32.29
N THR A 109 66.80 27.42 32.48
CA THR A 109 66.50 26.13 31.82
C THR A 109 65.17 25.55 32.30
N VAL A 110 64.87 25.61 33.60
CA VAL A 110 63.57 25.17 34.14
C VAL A 110 62.43 26.01 33.60
N VAL A 111 62.58 27.34 33.54
CA VAL A 111 61.55 28.24 33.00
C VAL A 111 61.31 27.96 31.52
N VAL A 112 62.37 27.82 30.72
CA VAL A 112 62.26 27.55 29.27
C VAL A 112 61.64 26.19 28.99
N THR A 113 62.07 25.13 29.70
CA THR A 113 61.47 23.78 29.53
C THR A 113 60.02 23.75 29.99
N SER A 114 59.68 24.42 31.09
CA SER A 114 58.29 24.52 31.56
C SER A 114 57.41 25.29 30.57
N LEU A 115 57.91 26.39 30.01
CA LEU A 115 57.20 27.17 28.99
C LEU A 115 57.03 26.37 27.69
N PHE A 116 58.08 25.66 27.26
CA PHE A 116 58.02 24.78 26.09
C PHE A 116 56.99 23.66 26.28
N LEU A 117 57.01 22.96 27.41
CA LEU A 117 56.04 21.91 27.73
C LEU A 117 54.61 22.47 27.80
N TYR A 118 54.42 23.63 28.41
CA TYR A 118 53.12 24.31 28.46
C TYR A 118 52.59 24.62 27.04
N LEU A 119 53.44 25.19 26.17
CA LEU A 119 53.07 25.49 24.79
C LEU A 119 52.83 24.21 23.97
N ALA A 120 53.67 23.20 24.14
CA ALA A 120 53.52 21.90 23.47
C ALA A 120 52.20 21.23 23.84
N ILE A 121 51.88 21.11 25.14
CA ILE A 121 50.60 20.54 25.60
C ILE A 121 49.43 21.39 25.09
N ARG A 122 49.53 22.72 25.16
CA ARG A 122 48.47 23.62 24.72
C ARG A 122 48.15 23.47 23.23
N TYR A 123 49.17 23.37 22.38
CA TYR A 123 48.98 23.30 20.92
C TYR A 123 48.76 21.87 20.40
N LEU A 124 49.45 20.87 20.96
CA LEU A 124 49.34 19.47 20.52
C LEU A 124 48.15 18.75 21.16
N VAL A 125 47.72 19.13 22.37
CA VAL A 125 46.68 18.39 23.11
C VAL A 125 45.45 19.25 23.37
N SER A 126 45.59 20.35 24.12
CA SER A 126 44.43 21.10 24.63
C SER A 126 43.60 21.77 23.53
N LYS A 127 44.22 22.43 22.55
CA LYS A 127 43.49 23.13 21.48
C LYS A 127 42.70 22.15 20.58
N PRO A 128 43.27 21.04 20.10
CA PRO A 128 42.53 20.08 19.27
C PRO A 128 41.45 19.31 20.05
N LEU A 129 41.69 18.96 21.32
CA LEU A 129 40.65 18.39 22.19
C LEU A 129 39.48 19.35 22.39
N ARG A 130 39.76 20.65 22.55
CA ARG A 130 38.72 21.67 22.63
C ARG A 130 37.90 21.74 21.33
N THR A 131 38.53 21.63 20.16
CA THR A 131 37.81 21.55 18.88
C THR A 131 36.92 20.31 18.79
N ALA A 132 37.41 19.14 19.23
CA ALA A 132 36.60 17.93 19.29
C ALA A 132 35.40 18.09 20.26
N MET A 133 35.62 18.70 21.43
CA MET A 133 34.58 18.99 22.42
C MET A 133 33.55 19.98 21.88
N GLU A 134 33.97 21.07 21.22
CA GLU A 134 33.08 22.05 20.59
C GLU A 134 32.26 21.41 19.47
N ALA A 135 32.87 20.55 18.65
CA ALA A 135 32.17 19.77 17.64
C ALA A 135 31.11 18.82 18.25
N ALA A 136 31.48 18.06 19.28
CA ALA A 136 30.55 17.18 19.98
C ALA A 136 29.40 17.95 20.64
N HIS A 137 29.68 19.13 21.20
CA HIS A 137 28.66 20.00 21.78
C HIS A 137 27.68 20.52 20.72
N ARG A 138 28.17 20.91 19.54
CA ARG A 138 27.34 21.30 18.40
C ARG A 138 26.47 20.14 17.91
N LEU A 139 27.04 18.95 17.78
CA LEU A 139 26.26 17.74 17.43
C LEU A 139 25.16 17.44 18.45
N ALA A 140 25.45 17.58 19.75
CA ALA A 140 24.47 17.39 20.82
C ALA A 140 23.33 18.43 20.79
N GLN A 141 23.55 19.59 20.16
CA GLN A 141 22.54 20.63 19.94
C GLN A 141 21.81 20.48 18.59
N GLY A 142 22.02 19.37 17.86
CA GLY A 142 21.40 19.13 16.56
C GLY A 142 22.09 19.84 15.40
N GLU A 143 23.24 20.50 15.60
CA GLU A 143 24.03 21.09 14.52
C GLU A 143 24.93 20.04 13.88
N LEU A 144 24.41 19.38 12.84
CA LEU A 144 25.13 18.32 12.13
C LEU A 144 26.16 18.88 11.13
N GLN A 145 26.09 20.18 10.82
CA GLN A 145 27.06 20.88 9.97
C GLN A 145 28.34 21.23 10.73
N VAL A 146 29.16 20.22 11.01
CA VAL A 146 30.48 20.42 11.63
C VAL A 146 31.59 20.08 10.65
N SER A 147 32.30 21.10 10.14
CA SER A 147 33.50 20.90 9.34
C SER A 147 34.71 20.70 10.25
N LEU A 148 35.08 19.44 10.47
CA LEU A 148 36.29 19.07 11.20
C LEU A 148 37.40 18.76 10.19
N HIS A 149 38.18 19.77 9.77
CA HIS A 149 39.38 19.55 8.97
C HIS A 149 40.59 19.31 9.88
N HIS A 150 41.29 18.20 9.66
CA HIS A 150 42.45 17.82 10.46
C HIS A 150 43.38 16.91 9.62
N GLN A 151 44.69 17.01 9.82
CA GLN A 151 45.73 16.25 9.10
C GLN A 151 46.59 15.39 10.05
N ARG A 152 46.13 15.12 11.28
CA ARG A 152 46.88 14.32 12.25
C ARG A 152 46.60 12.83 12.04
N THR A 153 47.50 12.00 12.55
CA THR A 153 47.40 10.54 12.47
C THR A 153 47.52 9.89 13.85
N ASP A 154 47.55 10.70 14.91
CA ASP A 154 47.59 10.27 16.31
C ASP A 154 46.19 10.01 16.89
N GLU A 155 46.12 9.66 18.17
CA GLU A 155 44.87 9.32 18.87
C GLU A 155 43.86 10.47 18.85
N ILE A 156 44.31 11.72 18.93
CA ILE A 156 43.45 12.89 18.83
C ILE A 156 42.92 13.04 17.40
N GLY A 157 43.74 12.73 16.41
CA GLY A 157 43.31 12.67 15.03
C GLY A 157 42.23 11.62 14.77
N ARG A 158 42.40 10.42 15.33
CA ARG A 158 41.39 9.35 15.28
C ARG A 158 40.08 9.76 15.98
N LEU A 159 40.17 10.49 17.10
CA LEU A 159 38.99 11.04 17.79
C LEU A 159 38.25 12.05 16.90
N LEU A 160 38.97 12.97 16.26
CA LEU A 160 38.37 13.96 15.35
C LEU A 160 37.72 13.28 14.13
N GLU A 161 38.34 12.22 13.60
CA GLU A 161 37.76 11.41 12.52
C GLU A 161 36.47 10.72 12.96
N ALA A 162 36.46 10.08 14.14
CA ALA A 162 35.27 9.43 14.67
C ALA A 162 34.12 10.41 14.89
N VAL A 163 34.39 11.62 15.40
CA VAL A 163 33.36 12.68 15.54
C VAL A 163 32.85 13.13 14.17
N ARG A 164 33.73 13.23 13.16
CA ARG A 164 33.32 13.56 11.78
C ARG A 164 32.44 12.46 11.17
N GLU A 165 32.77 11.21 11.39
CA GLU A 165 31.99 10.06 10.92
C GLU A 165 30.60 10.02 11.58
N ILE A 166 30.51 10.26 12.89
CA ILE A 166 29.23 10.41 13.61
C ILE A 166 28.40 11.56 13.00
N ALA A 167 29.01 12.73 12.77
CA ALA A 167 28.33 13.87 12.17
C ALA A 167 27.76 13.54 10.78
N ARG A 168 28.55 12.86 9.93
CA ARG A 168 28.12 12.43 8.60
C ARG A 168 26.96 11.43 8.68
N ASN A 169 27.11 10.36 9.46
CA ASN A 169 26.09 9.31 9.58
C ASN A 169 24.77 9.87 10.14
N LEU A 170 24.81 10.78 11.11
CA LEU A 170 23.62 11.47 11.62
C LEU A 170 23.00 12.38 10.56
N THR A 171 23.81 13.08 9.76
CA THR A 171 23.32 13.93 8.65
C THR A 171 22.59 13.10 7.61
N ASP A 172 23.19 11.98 7.18
CA ASP A 172 22.63 11.09 6.18
C ASP A 172 21.32 10.47 6.70
N MET A 173 21.30 10.01 7.95
CA MET A 173 20.10 9.46 8.60
C MET A 173 18.98 10.50 8.72
N ALA A 174 19.27 11.71 9.20
CA ALA A 174 18.27 12.78 9.31
C ALA A 174 17.72 13.20 7.94
N THR A 175 18.59 13.24 6.91
CA THR A 175 18.18 13.55 5.54
C THR A 175 17.25 12.47 4.99
N GLN A 176 17.63 11.20 5.12
CA GLN A 176 16.81 10.08 4.66
C GLN A 176 15.46 9.99 5.38
N ILE A 177 15.41 10.25 6.70
CA ILE A 177 14.15 10.31 7.45
C ILE A 177 13.27 11.45 6.94
N ARG A 178 13.82 12.65 6.71
CA ARG A 178 13.07 13.80 6.18
C ARG A 178 12.50 13.53 4.78
N GLU A 179 13.31 12.94 3.89
CA GLU A 179 12.87 12.56 2.54
C GLU A 179 11.76 11.50 2.60
N THR A 180 11.92 10.48 3.45
CA THR A 180 10.91 9.43 3.65
C THR A 180 9.61 10.02 4.18
N ALA A 181 9.66 10.91 5.18
CA ALA A 181 8.47 11.57 5.72
C ALA A 181 7.76 12.44 4.67
N THR A 182 8.51 13.14 3.82
CA THR A 182 7.95 13.94 2.71
C THR A 182 7.30 13.06 1.66
N SER A 183 7.94 11.93 1.30
CA SER A 183 7.37 10.96 0.37
C SER A 183 6.11 10.29 0.93
N MET A 184 6.10 9.94 2.22
CA MET A 184 4.92 9.40 2.90
C MET A 184 3.73 10.36 2.81
N HIS A 185 3.95 11.66 3.02
CA HIS A 185 2.89 12.66 2.89
C HIS A 185 2.24 12.64 1.49
N SER A 186 3.06 12.66 0.44
CA SER A 186 2.57 12.61 -0.95
C SER A 186 1.80 11.33 -1.26
N VAL A 187 2.28 10.18 -0.79
CA VAL A 187 1.59 8.88 -0.99
C VAL A 187 0.24 8.86 -0.29
N ILE A 188 0.11 9.48 0.88
CA ILE A 188 -1.14 9.51 1.64
C ILE A 188 -2.17 10.44 0.98
N GLU A 189 -1.75 11.56 0.40
CA GLU A 189 -2.63 12.42 -0.38
C GLU A 189 -3.20 11.64 -1.58
N GLU A 190 -2.35 10.91 -2.31
CA GLU A 190 -2.77 10.05 -3.43
C GLU A 190 -3.73 8.93 -2.96
N ILE A 191 -3.44 8.27 -1.84
CA ILE A 191 -4.34 7.27 -1.23
C ILE A 191 -5.70 7.88 -0.92
N THR A 192 -5.73 9.09 -0.36
CA THR A 192 -6.98 9.78 0.01
C THR A 192 -7.81 10.10 -1.22
N GLU A 193 -7.20 10.64 -2.28
CA GLU A 193 -7.87 10.92 -3.55
C GLU A 193 -8.42 9.64 -4.19
N ASN A 194 -7.62 8.57 -4.23
CA ASN A 194 -8.04 7.27 -4.77
C ASN A 194 -9.24 6.68 -4.00
N HIS A 195 -9.27 6.81 -2.67
CA HIS A 195 -10.40 6.31 -1.87
C HIS A 195 -11.65 7.20 -1.98
N GLN A 196 -11.50 8.50 -2.22
CA GLN A 196 -12.63 9.37 -2.58
C GLN A 196 -13.24 8.94 -3.92
N GLN A 197 -12.40 8.68 -4.94
CA GLN A 197 -12.86 8.14 -6.23
C GLN A 197 -13.53 6.78 -6.08
N LEU A 198 -12.98 5.89 -5.25
CA LEU A 198 -13.58 4.59 -4.96
C LEU A 198 -14.98 4.73 -4.34
N THR A 199 -15.14 5.70 -3.43
CA THR A 199 -16.46 5.99 -2.84
C THR A 199 -17.44 6.50 -3.90
N HIS A 200 -17.01 7.40 -4.79
CA HIS A 200 -17.84 7.88 -5.89
C HIS A 200 -18.27 6.74 -6.85
N HIS A 201 -17.33 5.88 -7.26
CA HIS A 201 -17.67 4.71 -8.08
C HIS A 201 -18.61 3.75 -7.34
N ALA A 202 -18.47 3.59 -6.02
CA ALA A 202 -19.38 2.77 -5.25
C ALA A 202 -20.81 3.34 -5.22
N GLU A 203 -20.96 4.66 -5.15
CA GLU A 203 -22.27 5.34 -5.26
C GLU A 203 -22.90 5.16 -6.65
N GLU A 204 -22.12 5.31 -7.72
CA GLU A 204 -22.57 5.05 -9.09
C GLU A 204 -22.99 3.57 -9.28
N GLN A 205 -22.19 2.64 -8.76
CA GLN A 205 -22.51 1.21 -8.77
C GLN A 205 -23.79 0.90 -8.00
N ALA A 206 -23.98 1.50 -6.82
CA ALA A 206 -25.20 1.33 -6.04
C ALA A 206 -26.44 1.81 -6.82
N SER A 207 -26.34 2.94 -7.51
CA SER A 207 -27.40 3.46 -8.38
C SER A 207 -27.72 2.49 -9.53
N ALA A 208 -26.69 2.01 -10.23
CA ALA A 208 -26.85 1.03 -11.31
C ALA A 208 -27.43 -0.31 -10.81
N LEU A 209 -27.08 -0.73 -9.59
CA LEU A 209 -27.65 -1.92 -8.95
C LEU A 209 -29.13 -1.72 -8.61
N ALA A 210 -29.52 -0.54 -8.14
CA ALA A 210 -30.92 -0.23 -7.86
C ALA A 210 -31.78 -0.28 -9.14
N GLU A 211 -31.27 0.26 -10.26
CA GLU A 211 -31.93 0.17 -11.56
C GLU A 211 -32.00 -1.28 -12.07
N THR A 212 -30.93 -2.05 -11.88
CA THR A 212 -30.89 -3.47 -12.22
C THR A 212 -31.91 -4.27 -11.40
N ALA A 213 -32.00 -4.01 -10.10
CA ALA A 213 -32.97 -4.65 -9.21
C ALA A 213 -34.41 -4.35 -9.63
N SER A 214 -34.72 -3.07 -9.92
CA SER A 214 -36.01 -2.66 -10.46
C SER A 214 -36.35 -3.37 -11.78
N THR A 215 -35.37 -3.48 -12.68
CA THR A 215 -35.53 -4.20 -13.95
C THR A 215 -35.79 -5.70 -13.72
N LEU A 216 -35.13 -6.31 -12.74
CA LEU A 216 -35.36 -7.71 -12.36
C LEU A 216 -36.76 -7.93 -11.77
N GLU A 217 -37.29 -7.00 -10.98
CA GLU A 217 -38.66 -7.06 -10.49
C GLU A 217 -39.66 -7.01 -11.65
N GLN A 218 -39.46 -6.09 -12.60
CA GLN A 218 -40.31 -5.96 -13.79
C GLN A 218 -40.23 -7.21 -14.70
N LEU A 219 -39.02 -7.76 -14.88
CA LEU A 219 -38.82 -9.02 -15.61
C LEU A 219 -39.51 -10.19 -14.91
N THR A 220 -39.38 -10.30 -13.59
CA THR A 220 -40.06 -11.34 -12.79
C THR A 220 -41.56 -11.27 -12.97
N ALA A 221 -42.14 -10.06 -12.88
CA ALA A 221 -43.57 -9.84 -13.09
C ALA A 221 -44.01 -10.27 -14.50
N THR A 222 -43.22 -9.91 -15.51
CA THR A 222 -43.50 -10.24 -16.92
C THR A 222 -43.43 -11.75 -17.18
N VAL A 223 -42.41 -12.43 -16.64
CA VAL A 223 -42.26 -13.90 -16.78
C VAL A 223 -43.41 -14.62 -16.07
N LYS A 224 -43.83 -14.14 -14.88
CA LYS A 224 -44.99 -14.69 -14.18
C LYS A 224 -46.27 -14.51 -15.00
N GLN A 225 -46.49 -13.31 -15.55
CA GLN A 225 -47.64 -13.05 -16.40
C GLN A 225 -47.63 -13.92 -17.67
N ASN A 226 -46.46 -14.15 -18.28
CA ASN A 226 -46.31 -15.06 -19.41
C ASN A 226 -46.61 -16.52 -19.05
N ALA A 227 -46.26 -16.96 -17.84
CA ALA A 227 -46.62 -18.29 -17.35
C ALA A 227 -48.13 -18.44 -17.19
N ASP A 228 -48.80 -17.43 -16.61
CA ASP A 228 -50.26 -17.41 -16.49
C ASP A 228 -50.94 -17.40 -17.87
N HIS A 229 -50.43 -16.61 -18.83
CA HIS A 229 -50.92 -16.59 -20.21
C HIS A 229 -50.74 -17.92 -20.93
N ALA A 230 -49.60 -18.59 -20.73
CA ALA A 230 -49.38 -19.92 -21.28
C ALA A 230 -50.40 -20.92 -20.71
N GLN A 231 -50.66 -20.89 -19.40
CA GLN A 231 -51.66 -21.76 -18.79
C GLN A 231 -53.08 -21.48 -19.33
N GLN A 232 -53.45 -20.21 -19.52
CA GLN A 232 -54.74 -19.84 -20.13
C GLN A 232 -54.83 -20.31 -21.58
N ALA A 233 -53.76 -20.15 -22.36
CA ALA A 233 -53.70 -20.60 -23.75
C ALA A 233 -53.84 -22.13 -23.87
N ASP A 234 -53.21 -22.89 -22.97
CA ASP A 234 -53.34 -24.36 -22.92
C ASP A 234 -54.79 -24.78 -22.66
N SER A 235 -55.45 -24.14 -21.68
CA SER A 235 -56.86 -24.40 -21.38
C SER A 235 -57.78 -24.04 -22.56
N LEU A 236 -57.52 -22.93 -23.25
CA LEU A 236 -58.33 -22.47 -24.38
C LEU A 236 -58.18 -23.41 -25.58
N ALA A 237 -56.94 -23.82 -25.88
CA ALA A 237 -56.65 -24.74 -26.98
C ALA A 237 -57.17 -26.17 -26.68
N ALA A 238 -57.13 -26.63 -25.43
CA ALA A 238 -57.80 -27.86 -25.01
C ALA A 238 -59.32 -27.80 -25.21
N GLY A 239 -59.96 -26.66 -24.87
CA GLY A 239 -61.38 -26.44 -25.12
C GLY A 239 -61.74 -26.42 -26.61
N ALA A 240 -60.96 -25.71 -27.43
CA ALA A 240 -61.14 -25.66 -28.87
C ALA A 240 -60.99 -27.04 -29.52
N ARG A 241 -60.02 -27.84 -29.06
CA ARG A 241 -59.83 -29.23 -29.50
C ARG A 241 -61.05 -30.08 -29.17
N ALA A 242 -61.56 -30.03 -27.93
CA ALA A 242 -62.74 -30.79 -27.53
C ALA A 242 -63.97 -30.44 -28.38
N GLN A 243 -64.15 -29.15 -28.69
CA GLN A 243 -65.24 -28.69 -29.56
C GLN A 243 -65.08 -29.15 -31.01
N ALA A 244 -63.86 -29.17 -31.54
CA ALA A 244 -63.57 -29.69 -32.87
C ALA A 244 -63.78 -31.21 -32.96
N GLU A 245 -63.37 -31.97 -31.93
CA GLU A 245 -63.63 -33.41 -31.82
C GLU A 245 -65.14 -33.71 -31.77
N GLN A 246 -65.90 -32.95 -30.98
CA GLN A 246 -67.36 -33.05 -30.93
C GLN A 246 -68.00 -32.70 -32.29
N GLY A 247 -67.53 -31.63 -32.94
CA GLY A 247 -67.97 -31.27 -34.29
C GLY A 247 -67.70 -32.39 -35.30
N GLY A 248 -66.54 -33.05 -35.20
CA GLY A 248 -66.18 -34.19 -36.03
C GLY A 248 -67.13 -35.38 -35.86
N GLN A 249 -67.57 -35.66 -34.63
CA GLN A 249 -68.58 -36.69 -34.36
C GLN A 249 -69.93 -36.36 -35.02
N VAL A 250 -70.40 -35.11 -34.90
CA VAL A 250 -71.65 -34.66 -35.52
C VAL A 250 -71.58 -34.75 -37.04
N VAL A 251 -70.45 -34.36 -37.64
CA VAL A 251 -70.22 -34.51 -39.08
C VAL A 251 -70.21 -35.98 -39.49
N GLY A 252 -69.59 -36.88 -38.72
CA GLY A 252 -69.64 -38.32 -38.99
C GLY A 252 -71.05 -38.90 -38.98
N GLN A 253 -71.90 -38.44 -38.06
CA GLN A 253 -73.33 -38.78 -38.05
C GLN A 253 -74.06 -38.21 -39.28
N ALA A 254 -73.75 -36.99 -39.70
CA ALA A 254 -74.34 -36.36 -40.88
C ALA A 254 -73.95 -37.07 -42.19
N VAL A 255 -72.70 -37.54 -42.33
CA VAL A 255 -72.28 -38.37 -43.47
C VAL A 255 -73.12 -39.64 -43.54
N THR A 256 -73.27 -40.33 -42.40
CA THR A 256 -74.06 -41.56 -42.32
C THR A 256 -75.52 -41.33 -42.76
N ALA A 257 -76.14 -40.25 -42.27
CA ALA A 257 -77.50 -39.88 -42.64
C ALA A 257 -77.63 -39.55 -44.15
N MET A 258 -76.66 -38.84 -44.73
CA MET A 258 -76.65 -38.56 -46.18
C MET A 258 -76.52 -39.84 -47.02
N THR A 259 -75.69 -40.79 -46.60
CA THR A 259 -75.55 -42.10 -47.26
C THR A 259 -76.86 -42.89 -47.20
N GLU A 260 -77.56 -42.88 -46.06
CA GLU A 260 -78.87 -43.51 -45.91
C GLU A 260 -79.93 -42.86 -46.81
N ILE A 261 -79.98 -41.52 -46.88
CA ILE A 261 -80.88 -40.77 -47.77
C ILE A 261 -80.59 -41.07 -49.24
N ASN A 262 -79.31 -41.14 -49.63
CA ASN A 262 -78.91 -41.47 -50.99
C ASN A 262 -79.38 -42.89 -51.38
N THR A 263 -79.17 -43.85 -50.47
CA THR A 263 -79.63 -45.24 -50.64
C THR A 263 -81.16 -45.32 -50.74
N ALA A 264 -81.89 -44.61 -49.87
CA ALA A 264 -83.35 -44.56 -49.90
C ALA A 264 -83.87 -43.93 -51.21
N SER A 265 -83.25 -42.85 -51.67
CA SER A 265 -83.59 -42.18 -52.93
C SER A 265 -83.37 -43.08 -54.15
N GLY A 266 -82.28 -43.86 -54.14
CA GLY A 266 -82.02 -44.88 -55.17
C GLY A 266 -83.10 -45.96 -55.23
N ARG A 267 -83.56 -46.45 -54.07
CA ARG A 267 -84.69 -47.40 -54.00
C ARG A 267 -85.99 -46.80 -54.52
N VAL A 268 -86.27 -45.53 -54.22
CA VAL A 268 -87.44 -44.83 -54.76
C VAL A 268 -87.34 -44.74 -56.28
N ALA A 269 -86.16 -44.41 -56.83
CA ALA A 269 -85.95 -44.35 -58.28
C ALA A 269 -86.25 -45.69 -58.98
N GLU A 270 -85.85 -46.81 -58.36
CA GLU A 270 -86.14 -48.16 -58.83
C GLU A 270 -87.65 -48.45 -58.84
N VAL A 271 -88.35 -48.15 -57.74
CA VAL A 271 -89.81 -48.32 -57.64
C VAL A 271 -90.56 -47.50 -58.68
N ILE A 272 -90.16 -46.24 -58.90
CA ILE A 272 -90.75 -45.40 -59.94
C ILE A 272 -90.49 -45.96 -61.35
N GLY A 273 -89.33 -46.59 -61.57
CA GLY A 273 -89.04 -47.33 -62.80
C GLY A 273 -90.03 -48.47 -63.05
N VAL A 274 -90.34 -49.26 -62.02
CA VAL A 274 -91.36 -50.32 -62.09
C VAL A 274 -92.76 -49.75 -62.35
N ILE A 275 -93.12 -48.62 -61.76
CA ILE A 275 -94.41 -47.96 -61.99
C ILE A 275 -94.54 -47.49 -63.45
N ASP A 276 -93.49 -46.90 -64.01
CA ASP A 276 -93.44 -46.50 -65.43
C ASP A 276 -93.61 -47.72 -66.36
N GLU A 277 -92.95 -48.84 -66.02
CA GLU A 277 -93.12 -50.11 -66.74
C GLU A 277 -94.55 -50.66 -66.66
N ILE A 278 -95.17 -50.65 -65.48
CA ILE A 278 -96.57 -51.06 -65.29
C ILE A 278 -97.51 -50.14 -66.09
N ALA A 279 -97.28 -48.83 -66.09
CA ALA A 279 -98.06 -47.87 -66.86
C ALA A 279 -97.95 -48.14 -68.37
N PHE A 280 -96.75 -48.45 -68.86
CA PHE A 280 -96.51 -48.82 -70.25
C PHE A 280 -97.23 -50.13 -70.63
N GLN A 281 -97.11 -51.18 -69.81
CA GLN A 281 -97.82 -52.45 -70.01
C GLN A 281 -99.34 -52.26 -69.99
N THR A 282 -99.86 -51.44 -69.08
CA THR A 282 -101.30 -51.11 -69.00
C THR A 282 -101.78 -50.36 -70.23
N ASN A 283 -100.98 -49.43 -70.75
CA ASN A 283 -101.27 -48.71 -71.99
C ASN A 283 -101.31 -49.65 -73.20
N LEU A 284 -100.41 -50.65 -73.28
CA LEU A 284 -100.43 -51.68 -74.32
C LEU A 284 -101.65 -52.60 -74.20
N LEU A 285 -101.99 -53.06 -72.99
CA LEU A 285 -103.18 -53.88 -72.72
C LEU A 285 -104.47 -53.14 -73.11
N ALA A 286 -104.57 -51.86 -72.75
CA ALA A 286 -105.72 -51.02 -73.08
C ALA A 286 -105.83 -50.76 -74.59
N LEU A 287 -104.70 -50.60 -75.29
CA LEU A 287 -104.68 -50.53 -76.75
C LEU A 287 -105.20 -51.83 -77.39
N ASN A 288 -104.71 -52.98 -76.93
CA ASN A 288 -105.17 -54.29 -77.41
C ASN A 288 -106.68 -54.48 -77.17
N ALA A 289 -107.16 -54.09 -75.99
CA ALA A 289 -108.59 -54.14 -75.65
C ALA A 289 -109.44 -53.21 -76.53
N ALA A 290 -108.96 -52.00 -76.83
CA ALA A 290 -109.64 -51.06 -77.72
C ALA A 290 -109.73 -51.59 -79.16
N VAL A 291 -108.66 -52.25 -79.65
CA VAL A 291 -108.64 -52.92 -80.97
C VAL A 291 -109.65 -54.06 -81.02
N GLU A 292 -109.69 -54.93 -80.01
CA GLU A 292 -110.63 -56.06 -79.97
C GLU A 292 -112.08 -55.59 -79.81
N ALA A 293 -112.31 -54.51 -79.03
CA ALA A 293 -113.61 -53.87 -78.93
C ALA A 293 -114.09 -53.26 -80.25
N ALA A 294 -113.19 -52.65 -81.04
CA ALA A 294 -113.50 -52.18 -82.39
C ALA A 294 -113.83 -53.34 -83.34
N ARG A 295 -113.16 -54.48 -83.17
CA ARG A 295 -113.39 -55.71 -83.94
C ARG A 295 -114.76 -56.33 -83.68
N ALA A 296 -115.30 -56.18 -82.47
CA ALA A 296 -116.62 -56.67 -82.06
C ALA A 296 -117.80 -55.77 -82.52
N GLY A 297 -117.55 -54.65 -83.21
CA GLY A 297 -118.59 -53.78 -83.78
C GLY A 297 -119.48 -53.12 -82.73
N GLU A 298 -120.80 -53.08 -82.96
CA GLU A 298 -121.77 -52.42 -82.06
C GLU A 298 -121.83 -53.04 -80.66
N HIS A 299 -121.50 -54.33 -80.50
CA HIS A 299 -121.48 -55.00 -79.20
C HIS A 299 -120.26 -54.63 -78.34
N GLY A 300 -119.18 -54.11 -78.95
CA GLY A 300 -117.93 -53.72 -78.28
C GLY A 300 -117.88 -52.26 -77.85
N ARG A 301 -118.88 -51.44 -78.19
CA ARG A 301 -118.86 -49.98 -78.02
C ARG A 301 -118.61 -49.52 -76.58
N GLY A 302 -119.24 -50.17 -75.60
CA GLY A 302 -119.02 -49.89 -74.18
C GLY A 302 -117.61 -50.26 -73.70
N PHE A 303 -117.08 -51.39 -74.17
CA PHE A 303 -115.70 -51.82 -73.87
C PHE A 303 -114.65 -50.91 -74.50
N ALA A 304 -114.91 -50.37 -75.70
CA ALA A 304 -114.00 -49.44 -76.36
C ALA A 304 -113.84 -48.12 -75.56
N VAL A 305 -114.91 -47.61 -74.96
CA VAL A 305 -114.86 -46.41 -74.11
C VAL A 305 -114.05 -46.67 -72.84
N VAL A 306 -114.28 -47.80 -72.16
CA VAL A 306 -113.52 -48.18 -70.96
C VAL A 306 -112.04 -48.39 -71.31
N ALA A 307 -111.73 -49.06 -72.41
CA ALA A 307 -110.35 -49.24 -72.87
C ALA A 307 -109.67 -47.90 -73.19
N GLY A 308 -110.39 -46.93 -73.77
CA GLY A 308 -109.89 -45.57 -74.00
C GLY A 308 -109.59 -44.83 -72.69
N GLU A 309 -110.44 -44.95 -71.67
CA GLU A 309 -110.23 -44.30 -70.38
C GLU A 309 -109.08 -44.95 -69.59
N VAL A 310 -108.97 -46.28 -69.61
CA VAL A 310 -107.82 -47.02 -69.02
C VAL A 310 -106.52 -46.61 -69.71
N ARG A 311 -106.53 -46.47 -71.04
CA ARG A 311 -105.36 -46.00 -71.80
C ARG A 311 -104.94 -44.58 -71.39
N LYS A 312 -105.91 -43.67 -71.26
CA LYS A 312 -105.67 -42.28 -70.83
C LYS A 312 -105.12 -42.22 -69.40
N LEU A 313 -105.63 -43.06 -68.50
CA LEU A 313 -105.12 -43.19 -67.12
C LEU A 313 -103.69 -43.75 -67.09
N ALA A 314 -103.39 -44.74 -67.94
CA ALA A 314 -102.06 -45.31 -68.07
C ALA A 314 -101.04 -44.27 -68.59
N GLN A 315 -101.41 -43.47 -69.60
CA GLN A 315 -100.58 -42.36 -70.10
C GLN A 315 -100.33 -41.31 -69.01
N ARG A 316 -101.36 -40.90 -68.27
CA ARG A 316 -101.20 -39.98 -67.12
C ARG A 316 -100.28 -40.55 -66.03
N SER A 317 -100.36 -41.85 -65.78
CA SER A 317 -99.52 -42.52 -64.78
C SER A 317 -98.05 -42.56 -65.21
N ALA A 318 -97.77 -42.82 -66.49
CA ALA A 318 -96.42 -42.78 -67.04
C ALA A 318 -95.84 -41.35 -67.01
N GLU A 319 -96.64 -40.34 -67.33
CA GLU A 319 -96.23 -38.93 -67.29
C GLU A 319 -95.89 -38.49 -65.85
N ALA A 320 -96.73 -38.84 -64.88
CA ALA A 320 -96.46 -38.61 -63.45
C ALA A 320 -95.23 -39.38 -62.96
N ALA A 321 -95.04 -40.64 -63.37
CA ALA A 321 -93.87 -41.44 -63.02
C ALA A 321 -92.58 -40.77 -63.56
N LYS A 322 -92.60 -40.23 -64.77
CA LYS A 322 -91.48 -39.51 -65.38
C LYS A 322 -91.15 -38.20 -64.63
N GLU A 323 -92.15 -37.44 -64.21
CA GLU A 323 -91.96 -36.24 -63.38
C GLU A 323 -91.32 -36.60 -62.03
N ILE A 324 -91.85 -37.62 -61.34
CA ILE A 324 -91.28 -38.08 -60.06
C ILE A 324 -89.85 -38.58 -60.26
N LYS A 325 -89.58 -39.33 -61.33
CA LYS A 325 -88.22 -39.80 -61.65
C LYS A 325 -87.23 -38.64 -61.80
N THR A 326 -87.65 -37.57 -62.45
CA THR A 326 -86.83 -36.34 -62.61
C THR A 326 -86.56 -35.68 -61.27
N LEU A 327 -87.56 -35.56 -60.39
CA LEU A 327 -87.40 -35.00 -59.04
C LEU A 327 -86.48 -35.85 -58.15
N ILE A 328 -86.56 -37.17 -58.27
CA ILE A 328 -85.68 -38.09 -57.54
C ILE A 328 -84.24 -37.98 -58.04
N GLN A 329 -84.03 -37.87 -59.36
CA GLN A 329 -82.69 -37.65 -59.94
C GLN A 329 -82.07 -36.33 -59.44
N ASP A 330 -82.85 -35.24 -59.40
CA ASP A 330 -82.40 -33.96 -58.83
C ASP A 330 -82.08 -34.08 -57.33
N SER A 331 -82.91 -34.83 -56.58
CA SER A 331 -82.67 -35.08 -55.15
C SER A 331 -81.39 -35.87 -54.89
N VAL A 332 -81.14 -36.93 -55.67
CA VAL A 332 -79.90 -37.72 -55.60
C VAL A 332 -78.68 -36.85 -55.89
N ALA A 333 -78.75 -36.00 -56.92
CA ALA A 333 -77.66 -35.09 -57.25
C ALA A 333 -77.35 -34.11 -56.09
N LYS A 334 -78.39 -33.53 -55.48
CA LYS A 334 -78.24 -32.62 -54.33
C LYS A 334 -77.71 -33.32 -53.07
N VAL A 335 -78.14 -34.57 -52.82
CA VAL A 335 -77.62 -35.37 -51.70
C VAL A 335 -76.14 -35.70 -51.91
N ALA A 336 -75.73 -36.07 -53.12
CA ALA A 336 -74.33 -36.32 -53.44
C ALA A 336 -73.45 -35.06 -53.26
N GLU A 337 -73.97 -33.88 -53.62
CA GLU A 337 -73.29 -32.61 -53.35
C GLU A 337 -73.21 -32.32 -51.83
N GLY A 338 -74.30 -32.57 -51.09
CA GLY A 338 -74.33 -32.47 -49.64
C GLY A 338 -73.31 -33.37 -48.95
N GLU A 339 -73.21 -34.63 -49.38
CA GLU A 339 -72.21 -35.59 -48.90
C GLU A 339 -70.77 -35.06 -49.10
N ARG A 340 -70.50 -34.42 -50.24
CA ARG A 340 -69.20 -33.79 -50.53
C ARG A 340 -68.89 -32.67 -49.53
N PHE A 341 -69.83 -31.76 -49.27
CA PHE A 341 -69.63 -30.65 -48.32
C PHE A 341 -69.44 -31.13 -46.88
N VAL A 342 -70.19 -32.16 -46.47
CA VAL A 342 -70.08 -32.73 -45.12
C VAL A 342 -68.74 -33.44 -44.94
N ASN A 343 -68.27 -34.21 -45.93
CA ASN A 343 -66.93 -34.81 -45.91
C ASN A 343 -65.80 -33.75 -45.86
N GLU A 344 -65.93 -32.69 -46.65
CA GLU A 344 -64.98 -31.56 -46.64
C GLU A 344 -64.96 -30.83 -45.28
N SER A 345 -66.12 -30.67 -44.67
CA SER A 345 -66.25 -30.12 -43.31
C SER A 345 -65.57 -31.02 -42.27
N GLY A 346 -65.71 -32.35 -42.41
CA GLY A 346 -65.06 -33.32 -41.53
C GLY A 346 -63.54 -33.28 -41.62
N LYS A 347 -63.01 -33.14 -42.84
CA LYS A 347 -61.56 -32.95 -43.07
C LYS A 347 -61.05 -31.67 -42.40
N THR A 348 -61.75 -30.56 -42.59
CA THR A 348 -61.40 -29.26 -41.98
C THR A 348 -61.38 -29.34 -40.45
N LEU A 349 -62.36 -30.00 -39.84
CA LEU A 349 -62.39 -30.20 -38.38
C LEU A 349 -61.20 -31.03 -37.88
N ASN A 350 -60.81 -32.07 -38.62
CA ASN A 350 -59.62 -32.85 -38.27
C ASN A 350 -58.32 -32.02 -38.38
N GLU A 351 -58.23 -31.15 -39.39
CA GLU A 351 -57.11 -30.21 -39.53
C GLU A 351 -57.06 -29.22 -38.33
N ILE A 352 -58.21 -28.75 -37.83
CA ILE A 352 -58.30 -27.93 -36.62
C ILE A 352 -57.81 -28.70 -35.38
N VAL A 353 -58.17 -29.98 -35.22
CA VAL A 353 -57.67 -30.83 -34.12
C VAL A 353 -56.15 -30.95 -34.16
N LEU A 354 -55.56 -31.19 -35.33
CA LEU A 354 -54.11 -31.27 -35.49
C LEU A 354 -53.41 -29.93 -35.20
N ALA A 355 -54.00 -28.81 -35.67
CA ALA A 355 -53.46 -27.48 -35.42
C ALA A 355 -53.49 -27.11 -33.92
N THR A 356 -54.59 -27.41 -33.23
CA THR A 356 -54.73 -27.17 -31.78
C THR A 356 -53.77 -28.03 -30.96
N GLN A 357 -53.52 -29.28 -31.35
CA GLN A 357 -52.46 -30.10 -30.74
C GLN A 357 -51.07 -29.47 -30.85
N LYS A 358 -50.75 -28.90 -32.03
CA LYS A 358 -49.48 -28.18 -32.23
C LYS A 358 -49.39 -26.93 -31.35
N VAL A 359 -50.49 -26.20 -31.18
CA VAL A 359 -50.55 -25.04 -30.26
C VAL A 359 -50.27 -25.50 -28.82
N ASN A 360 -50.90 -26.56 -28.32
CA ASN A 360 -50.63 -27.09 -26.97
C ASN A 360 -49.14 -27.45 -26.80
N SER A 361 -48.50 -28.06 -27.79
CA SER A 361 -47.07 -28.37 -27.74
C SER A 361 -46.22 -27.12 -27.55
N ILE A 362 -46.48 -26.07 -28.34
CA ILE A 362 -45.74 -24.79 -28.24
C ILE A 362 -45.98 -24.13 -26.89
N VAL A 363 -47.23 -24.14 -26.40
CA VAL A 363 -47.57 -23.58 -25.10
C VAL A 363 -46.87 -24.31 -23.95
N ALA A 364 -46.76 -25.65 -24.03
CA ALA A 364 -46.01 -26.44 -23.07
C ALA A 364 -44.51 -26.10 -23.08
N GLU A 365 -43.91 -25.88 -24.26
CA GLU A 365 -42.53 -25.40 -24.39
C GLU A 365 -42.34 -24.01 -23.77
N ILE A 366 -43.27 -23.08 -24.01
CA ILE A 366 -43.26 -21.74 -23.39
C ILE A 366 -43.35 -21.84 -21.87
N ALA A 367 -44.24 -22.68 -21.33
CA ALA A 367 -44.36 -22.89 -19.89
C ALA A 367 -43.10 -23.49 -19.26
N SER A 368 -42.38 -24.34 -20.00
CA SER A 368 -41.07 -24.86 -19.58
C SER A 368 -40.00 -23.76 -19.62
N ALA A 369 -39.96 -22.96 -20.69
CA ALA A 369 -39.02 -21.85 -20.83
C ALA A 369 -39.22 -20.79 -19.74
N ASN A 370 -40.47 -20.43 -19.42
CA ASN A 370 -40.79 -19.48 -18.35
C ASN A 370 -40.31 -19.99 -16.99
N ARG A 371 -40.48 -21.28 -16.68
CA ARG A 371 -39.94 -21.89 -15.44
C ARG A 371 -38.41 -21.76 -15.37
N GLN A 372 -37.72 -22.01 -16.48
CA GLN A 372 -36.27 -21.85 -16.54
C GLN A 372 -35.84 -20.39 -16.38
N GLN A 373 -36.59 -19.44 -16.97
CA GLN A 373 -36.36 -18.01 -16.79
C GLN A 373 -36.55 -17.57 -15.34
N THR A 374 -37.57 -18.07 -14.64
CA THR A 374 -37.76 -17.78 -13.21
C THR A 374 -36.55 -18.19 -12.38
N ILE A 375 -36.03 -19.40 -12.60
CA ILE A 375 -34.81 -19.89 -11.91
C ILE A 375 -33.61 -19.00 -12.25
N GLY A 376 -33.44 -18.64 -13.53
CA GLY A 376 -32.36 -17.76 -13.96
C GLY A 376 -32.44 -16.36 -13.34
N ILE A 377 -33.64 -15.79 -13.24
CA ILE A 377 -33.88 -14.48 -12.60
C ILE A 377 -33.56 -14.54 -11.11
N GLU A 378 -33.94 -15.62 -10.41
CA GLU A 378 -33.60 -15.80 -8.99
C GLU A 378 -32.09 -15.87 -8.77
N GLN A 379 -31.35 -16.57 -9.64
CA GLN A 379 -29.89 -16.60 -9.59
C GLN A 379 -29.26 -15.22 -9.83
N VAL A 380 -29.78 -14.46 -10.80
CA VAL A 380 -29.31 -13.09 -11.06
C VAL A 380 -29.62 -12.18 -9.88
N SER A 381 -30.80 -12.30 -9.27
CA SER A 381 -31.18 -11.56 -8.07
C SER A 381 -30.22 -11.82 -6.90
N GLN A 382 -29.85 -13.08 -6.65
CA GLN A 382 -28.85 -13.42 -5.64
C GLN A 382 -27.46 -12.84 -5.96
N ALA A 383 -27.06 -12.84 -7.25
CA ALA A 383 -25.81 -12.23 -7.67
C ALA A 383 -25.80 -10.71 -7.46
N VAL A 384 -26.90 -10.02 -7.77
CA VAL A 384 -27.05 -8.58 -7.53
C VAL A 384 -26.95 -8.27 -6.03
N ALA A 385 -27.62 -9.03 -5.17
CA ALA A 385 -27.53 -8.86 -3.71
C ALA A 385 -26.09 -9.05 -3.19
N LYS A 386 -25.34 -10.00 -3.77
CA LYS A 386 -23.92 -10.18 -3.43
C LYS A 386 -23.07 -8.99 -3.86
N VAL A 387 -23.31 -8.44 -5.06
CA VAL A 387 -22.60 -7.26 -5.54
C VAL A 387 -22.94 -6.04 -4.67
N ASP A 388 -24.18 -5.87 -4.24
CA ASP A 388 -24.58 -4.81 -3.31
C ASP A 388 -23.78 -4.87 -2.00
N GLY A 389 -23.67 -6.07 -1.42
CA GLY A 389 -22.82 -6.30 -0.25
C GLY A 389 -21.34 -5.94 -0.48
N MET A 390 -20.81 -6.23 -1.67
CA MET A 390 -19.43 -5.84 -2.03
C MET A 390 -19.28 -4.32 -2.19
N VAL A 391 -20.27 -3.63 -2.76
CA VAL A 391 -20.28 -2.16 -2.87
C VAL A 391 -20.25 -1.52 -1.48
N GLN A 392 -21.09 -1.99 -0.56
CA GLN A 392 -21.08 -1.51 0.83
C GLN A 392 -19.75 -1.80 1.55
N GLN A 393 -19.17 -2.98 1.30
CA GLN A 393 -17.86 -3.34 1.84
C GLN A 393 -16.77 -2.41 1.29
N ASN A 394 -16.80 -2.07 0.00
CA ASN A 394 -15.83 -1.16 -0.62
C ASN A 394 -15.89 0.24 0.01
N VAL A 395 -17.10 0.78 0.26
CA VAL A 395 -17.26 2.06 0.97
C VAL A 395 -16.68 1.99 2.38
N THR A 396 -16.95 0.90 3.10
CA THR A 396 -16.41 0.68 4.45
C THR A 396 -14.89 0.62 4.44
N LEU A 397 -14.31 -0.14 3.50
CA LEU A 397 -12.86 -0.28 3.35
C LEU A 397 -12.21 1.05 2.96
N ALA A 398 -12.84 1.83 2.08
CA ALA A 398 -12.34 3.15 1.71
C ALA A 398 -12.36 4.11 2.90
N SER A 399 -13.43 4.12 3.70
CA SER A 399 -13.50 4.92 4.93
C SER A 399 -12.40 4.52 5.93
N GLN A 400 -12.18 3.22 6.14
CA GLN A 400 -11.11 2.72 7.02
C GLN A 400 -9.72 3.06 6.52
N ALA A 401 -9.49 3.00 5.21
CA ALA A 401 -8.21 3.33 4.60
C ALA A 401 -7.91 4.84 4.70
N THR A 402 -8.90 5.71 4.45
CA THR A 402 -8.78 7.15 4.66
C THR A 402 -8.43 7.47 6.13
N ALA A 403 -9.13 6.86 7.09
CA ALA A 403 -8.83 7.05 8.51
C ALA A 403 -7.41 6.58 8.88
N SER A 404 -6.96 5.45 8.32
CA SER A 404 -5.59 4.95 8.50
C SER A 404 -4.57 5.90 7.87
N GLY A 405 -4.87 6.44 6.69
CA GLY A 405 -4.06 7.45 6.01
C GLY A 405 -3.87 8.71 6.87
N GLU A 406 -4.93 9.22 7.50
CA GLU A 406 -4.84 10.37 8.42
C GLU A 406 -3.90 10.13 9.61
N ILE A 407 -3.91 8.92 10.18
CA ILE A 407 -2.99 8.53 11.27
C ILE A 407 -1.55 8.55 10.76
N VAL A 408 -1.28 7.94 9.61
CA VAL A 408 0.07 7.91 9.03
C VAL A 408 0.53 9.32 8.64
N ASN A 409 -0.38 10.18 8.16
CA ASN A 409 -0.09 11.57 7.82
C ASN A 409 0.34 12.36 9.06
N THR A 410 -0.35 12.13 10.17
CA THR A 410 -0.02 12.73 11.47
C THR A 410 1.36 12.28 11.94
N GLN A 411 1.66 10.98 11.84
CA GLN A 411 2.99 10.44 12.18
C GLN A 411 4.10 11.00 11.28
N ALA A 412 3.85 11.15 9.98
CA ALA A 412 4.80 11.76 9.05
C ALA A 412 5.10 13.23 9.40
N LYS A 413 4.05 13.99 9.79
CA LYS A 413 4.20 15.37 10.30
C LYS A 413 5.01 15.40 11.60
N GLU A 414 4.69 14.54 12.56
CA GLU A 414 5.44 14.43 13.82
C GLU A 414 6.92 14.08 13.58
N LEU A 415 7.22 13.14 12.68
CA LEU A 415 8.60 12.82 12.29
C LEU A 415 9.31 14.03 11.70
N ASN A 416 8.65 14.78 10.82
CA ASN A 416 9.23 15.99 10.23
C ASN A 416 9.49 17.07 11.29
N GLU A 417 8.56 17.26 12.25
CA GLU A 417 8.75 18.16 13.39
C GLU A 417 9.93 17.73 14.27
N LEU A 418 10.07 16.43 14.59
CA LEU A 418 11.21 15.91 15.33
C LEU A 418 12.53 16.14 14.59
N MET A 419 12.53 16.00 13.27
CA MET A 419 13.72 16.24 12.44
C MET A 419 14.13 17.71 12.38
N LYS A 420 13.25 18.67 12.71
CA LYS A 420 13.63 20.10 12.81
C LYS A 420 14.67 20.38 13.89
N PHE A 421 14.81 19.50 14.89
CA PHE A 421 15.91 19.58 15.85
C PHE A 421 17.27 19.51 15.16
N PHE A 422 17.39 18.68 14.12
CA PHE A 422 18.60 18.52 13.34
C PHE A 422 18.71 19.60 12.25
N LYS A 423 19.64 20.53 12.42
CA LYS A 423 19.92 21.59 11.44
C LYS A 423 20.74 21.04 10.27
N ILE A 424 20.07 20.42 9.32
CA ILE A 424 20.64 19.97 8.05
C ILE A 424 20.55 21.08 6.99
N LYS A 425 21.43 21.04 5.98
CA LYS A 425 21.38 22.02 4.89
C LYS A 425 20.13 21.74 4.05
N SER A 426 19.35 22.78 3.76
CA SER A 426 18.18 22.65 2.88
C SER A 426 18.59 22.16 1.50
#